data_AF-A0A7X5FEY6-F1
#
_entry.id   AF-A0A7X5FEY6-F1
#
_cell.length_a   1.000
_cell.length_b   1.000
_cell.length_c   1.000
_cell.angle_alpha   90.00
_cell.angle_beta   90.00
_cell.angle_gamma   90.00
#
_symmetry.space_group_name_H-M   'P 1'
#
loop_
_entity.id
_entity.type
_entity.pdbx_description
1 polymer ?
#
loop_
_entity_poly.entity_id
_entity_poly.type
_entity_poly.pdbx_seq_one_letter_code
_entity_poly.pdbx_strand_id
1 'polypeptide(L)'
;MGFNDIQKLASTEFVVLRKKKDSKFPPQALFAFLTTDEVQKILFWSQGGTEHPRFSENLLMGLKLPKISEKMAESIVDDVNGTYKNYLISQNLYSQAEKLLLEELGLKDFEVEDNLSYIVNLSEVKSAHRADAEYFQPKYEKLIEKIKSKNARILGELVSMKKGIEPGSEIYQDEGKLFIRVSSLSKNGLEDKDQKYLSDELYQKLKKNYEPKVDEILLTKDATPGTAYVVKEPIEGIVSSGILRLKLKNEK
;
A
#
# COMPACT_ATOMS: atom_id res chain seq x y z
N MET A 1 19.44 7.82 19.87
CA MET A 1 20.20 6.89 19.01
C MET A 1 19.39 5.62 18.99
N GLY A 2 18.82 5.27 17.84
CA GLY A 2 18.06 4.02 17.67
C GLY A 2 18.98 2.81 17.61
N PHE A 3 18.44 1.61 17.35
CA PHE A 3 19.24 0.38 17.17
C PHE A 3 20.23 0.44 16.00
N ASN A 4 20.09 1.45 15.15
CA ASN A 4 20.89 1.66 13.94
C ASN A 4 21.95 2.75 14.10
N ASP A 5 22.21 3.20 15.33
CA ASP A 5 23.19 4.25 15.63
C ASP A 5 22.90 5.62 14.98
N ILE A 6 21.70 5.80 14.45
CA ILE A 6 21.27 7.08 13.88
C ILE A 6 20.62 7.92 14.99
N GLN A 7 21.08 9.17 15.11
CA GLN A 7 20.42 10.15 15.96
C GLN A 7 19.14 10.64 15.26
N LYS A 8 18.02 10.52 15.97
CA LYS A 8 16.73 11.03 15.52
C LYS A 8 16.19 11.98 16.58
N LEU A 9 15.53 13.03 16.12
CA LEU A 9 14.70 13.89 16.97
C LEU A 9 13.31 13.25 17.07
N ALA A 10 12.71 13.32 18.25
CA ALA A 10 11.37 12.83 18.51
C ALA A 10 10.53 13.94 19.13
N SER A 11 9.23 13.93 18.86
CA SER A 11 8.26 14.81 19.53
C SER A 11 8.22 14.53 21.04
N THR A 12 7.74 15.49 21.82
CA THR A 12 7.49 15.33 23.26
C THR A 12 6.45 14.26 23.58
N GLU A 13 5.61 13.88 22.60
CA GLU A 13 4.60 12.83 22.76
C GLU A 13 5.20 11.40 22.74
N PHE A 14 6.51 11.24 22.51
CA PHE A 14 7.17 9.95 22.55
C PHE A 14 7.74 9.62 23.94
N VAL A 15 7.41 8.43 24.44
CA VAL A 15 8.12 7.84 25.59
C VAL A 15 9.42 7.21 25.11
N VAL A 16 10.56 7.72 25.61
CA VAL A 16 11.89 7.23 25.23
C VAL A 16 12.42 6.25 26.28
N LEU A 17 12.37 4.97 25.96
CA LEU A 17 12.94 3.92 26.81
C LEU A 17 14.44 3.75 26.52
N ARG A 18 15.27 3.84 27.57
CA ARG A 18 16.73 3.66 27.46
C ARG A 18 17.18 2.46 28.28
N LYS A 19 18.05 1.64 27.69
CA LYS A 19 18.68 0.51 28.37
C LYS A 19 19.49 1.01 29.57
N LYS A 20 19.21 0.48 30.77
CA LYS A 20 20.07 0.68 31.94
C LYS A 20 21.39 -0.08 31.74
N LYS A 21 22.50 0.45 32.28
CA LYS A 21 23.85 -0.14 32.13
C LYS A 21 23.90 -1.63 32.52
N ASP A 22 23.22 -2.00 33.61
CA ASP A 22 23.25 -3.36 34.15
C ASP A 22 22.15 -4.28 33.60
N SER A 23 21.32 -3.80 32.66
CA SER A 23 20.25 -4.61 32.07
C SER A 23 20.84 -5.64 31.10
N LYS A 24 20.56 -6.92 31.37
CA LYS A 24 20.85 -8.02 30.42
C LYS A 24 19.79 -8.17 29.34
N PHE A 25 18.64 -7.51 29.49
CA PHE A 25 17.56 -7.60 28.50
C PHE A 25 17.91 -6.75 27.26
N PRO A 26 17.97 -7.34 26.05
CA PRO A 26 18.36 -6.59 24.86
C PRO A 26 17.23 -5.63 24.41
N PRO A 27 17.58 -4.42 23.95
CA PRO A 27 16.58 -3.45 23.49
C PRO A 27 15.72 -3.95 22.33
N GLN A 28 16.26 -4.78 21.43
CA GLN A 28 15.52 -5.38 20.32
C GLN A 28 14.43 -6.35 20.82
N ALA A 29 14.73 -7.16 21.84
CA ALA A 29 13.71 -8.02 22.44
C ALA A 29 12.64 -7.20 23.17
N LEU A 30 13.02 -6.05 23.76
CA LEU A 30 12.05 -5.15 24.38
C LEU A 30 11.14 -4.53 23.32
N PHE A 31 11.71 -4.09 22.20
CA PHE A 31 10.95 -3.60 21.07
C PHE A 31 9.95 -4.66 20.56
N ALA A 32 10.43 -5.88 20.27
CA ALA A 32 9.58 -6.97 19.79
C ALA A 32 8.45 -7.29 20.77
N PHE A 33 8.73 -7.31 22.07
CA PHE A 33 7.71 -7.50 23.12
C PHE A 33 6.67 -6.38 23.12
N LEU A 34 7.11 -5.11 23.08
CA LEU A 34 6.20 -3.97 23.14
C LEU A 34 5.30 -3.87 21.90
N THR A 35 5.73 -4.39 20.75
CA THR A 35 4.94 -4.39 19.51
C THR A 35 3.96 -5.56 19.38
N THR A 36 3.91 -6.47 20.35
CA THR A 36 2.94 -7.58 20.33
C THR A 36 1.51 -7.08 20.50
N ASP A 37 0.55 -7.80 19.92
CA ASP A 37 -0.87 -7.48 19.98
C ASP A 37 -1.38 -7.43 21.43
N GLU A 38 -0.89 -8.30 22.30
CA GLU A 38 -1.26 -8.32 23.72
C GLU A 38 -0.83 -7.04 24.42
N VAL A 39 0.41 -6.59 24.21
CA VAL A 39 0.91 -5.34 24.82
C VAL A 39 0.20 -4.13 24.22
N GLN A 40 -0.02 -4.10 22.89
CA GLN A 40 -0.75 -3.02 22.25
C GLN A 40 -2.20 -2.92 22.75
N LYS A 41 -2.90 -4.05 22.98
CA LYS A 41 -4.23 -4.08 23.61
C LYS A 41 -4.22 -3.54 25.04
N ILE A 42 -3.23 -3.94 25.84
CA ILE A 42 -3.05 -3.45 27.22
C ILE A 42 -2.86 -1.91 27.21
N LEU A 43 -1.99 -1.40 26.33
CA LEU A 43 -1.74 0.04 26.22
C LEU A 43 -2.99 0.78 25.72
N PHE A 44 -3.68 0.25 24.72
CA PHE A 44 -4.93 0.79 24.20
C PHE A 44 -6.01 0.91 25.28
N TRP A 45 -6.24 -0.14 26.08
CA TRP A 45 -7.23 -0.10 27.16
C TRP A 45 -6.82 0.80 28.34
N SER A 46 -5.54 1.14 28.46
CA SER A 46 -5.08 2.10 29.46
C SER A 46 -5.20 3.55 29.04
N GLN A 47 -5.65 3.82 27.81
CA GLN A 47 -5.78 5.18 27.30
C GLN A 47 -6.82 5.98 28.09
N GLY A 48 -6.48 7.23 28.39
CA GLY A 48 -7.41 8.22 28.93
C GLY A 48 -7.30 9.55 28.18
N GLY A 49 -8.31 10.40 28.34
CA GLY A 49 -8.45 11.67 27.61
C GLY A 49 -9.39 11.54 26.40
N THR A 50 -10.20 12.57 26.16
CA THR A 50 -11.23 12.57 25.11
C THR A 50 -10.66 12.95 23.74
N GLU A 51 -9.95 14.08 23.65
CA GLU A 51 -9.43 14.63 22.38
C GLU A 51 -8.01 14.13 22.04
N HIS A 52 -7.19 13.88 23.06
CA HIS A 52 -5.81 13.41 22.91
C HIS A 52 -5.58 12.19 23.82
N PRO A 53 -6.06 11.00 23.41
CA PRO A 53 -5.92 9.79 24.20
C PRO A 53 -4.44 9.42 24.37
N ARG A 54 -4.00 9.22 25.62
CA ARG A 54 -2.64 8.80 25.98
C ARG A 54 -2.70 7.58 26.88
N PHE A 55 -1.87 6.58 26.60
CA PHE A 55 -1.73 5.41 27.48
C PHE A 55 -1.00 5.79 28.78
N SER A 56 -1.21 5.02 29.84
CA SER A 56 -0.58 5.30 31.14
C SER A 56 0.91 4.94 31.14
N GLU A 57 1.78 5.93 31.37
CA GLU A 57 3.22 5.70 31.56
C GLU A 57 3.51 4.79 32.76
N ASN A 58 2.73 4.92 33.84
CA ASN A 58 2.86 4.05 35.02
C ASN A 58 2.56 2.59 34.68
N LEU A 59 1.55 2.34 33.85
CA LEU A 59 1.22 1.00 33.37
C LEU A 59 2.34 0.46 32.47
N LEU A 60 2.82 1.26 31.52
CA LEU A 60 3.95 0.91 30.64
C LEU A 60 5.19 0.50 31.47
N MET A 61 5.55 1.31 32.47
CA MET A 61 6.70 1.05 33.35
C MET A 61 6.47 -0.12 34.32
N GLY A 62 5.20 -0.49 34.56
CA GLY A 62 4.79 -1.63 35.38
C GLY A 62 4.64 -2.96 34.62
N LEU A 63 4.80 -2.96 33.29
CA LEU A 63 4.70 -4.19 32.48
C LEU A 63 5.74 -5.23 32.93
N LYS A 64 5.26 -6.44 33.20
CA LYS A 64 6.14 -7.57 33.51
C LYS A 64 6.71 -8.14 32.22
N LEU A 65 8.03 -8.09 32.09
CA LEU A 65 8.72 -8.70 30.94
C LEU A 65 8.71 -10.24 31.06
N PRO A 66 8.56 -10.95 29.93
CA PRO A 66 8.65 -12.41 29.92
C PRO A 66 10.07 -12.85 30.30
N LYS A 67 10.16 -13.98 31.02
CA LYS A 67 11.45 -14.65 31.25
C LYS A 67 11.84 -15.37 29.97
N ILE A 68 12.88 -14.88 29.31
CA ILE A 68 13.43 -15.49 28.09
C ILE A 68 14.83 -16.03 28.36
N SER A 69 15.19 -17.12 27.68
CA SER A 69 16.55 -17.65 27.71
C SER A 69 17.50 -16.75 26.91
N GLU A 70 18.81 -16.82 27.20
CA GLU A 70 19.84 -16.08 26.47
C GLU A 70 19.81 -16.41 24.97
N LYS A 71 19.72 -17.70 24.64
CA LYS A 71 19.57 -18.17 23.25
C LYS A 71 18.34 -17.57 22.54
N MET A 72 17.20 -17.48 23.22
CA MET A 72 16.00 -16.87 22.65
C MET A 72 16.20 -15.37 22.43
N ALA A 73 16.82 -14.69 23.40
CA ALA A 73 17.11 -13.27 23.31
C ALA A 73 18.06 -12.94 22.14
N GLU A 74 19.10 -13.75 21.93
CA GLU A 74 20.00 -13.67 20.78
C GLU A 74 19.25 -13.85 19.45
N SER A 75 18.42 -14.90 19.35
CA SER A 75 17.59 -15.13 18.15
C SER A 75 16.71 -13.93 17.81
N ILE A 76 16.02 -13.35 18.80
CA ILE A 76 15.16 -12.17 18.58
C ILE A 76 15.99 -10.96 18.13
N VAL A 77 17.18 -10.77 18.69
CA VAL A 77 18.08 -9.68 18.29
C VAL A 77 18.48 -9.83 16.82
N ASP A 78 18.86 -11.04 16.40
CA ASP A 78 19.24 -11.34 15.03
C ASP A 78 18.07 -11.15 14.05
N ASP A 79 16.88 -11.62 14.41
CA ASP A 79 15.66 -11.47 13.60
C ASP A 79 15.28 -9.99 13.42
N VAL A 80 15.29 -9.21 14.49
CA VAL A 80 14.95 -7.77 14.45
C VAL A 80 15.97 -7.00 13.62
N ASN A 81 17.26 -7.24 13.84
CA ASN A 81 18.34 -6.57 13.08
C ASN A 81 18.30 -6.98 11.60
N GLY A 82 18.11 -8.26 11.31
CA GLY A 82 18.00 -8.81 9.96
C GLY A 82 16.79 -8.26 9.21
N THR A 83 15.63 -8.19 9.87
CA THR A 83 14.40 -7.59 9.32
C THR A 83 14.63 -6.12 8.96
N TYR A 84 15.23 -5.35 9.85
CA TYR A 84 15.50 -3.94 9.60
C TYR A 84 16.48 -3.73 8.44
N LYS A 85 17.52 -4.55 8.36
CA LYS A 85 18.47 -4.55 7.23
C LYS A 85 17.75 -4.83 5.91
N ASN A 86 16.90 -5.84 5.86
CA ASN A 86 16.13 -6.19 4.66
C ASN A 86 15.16 -5.07 4.26
N TYR A 87 14.53 -4.41 5.24
CA TYR A 87 13.67 -3.25 5.00
C TYR A 87 14.43 -2.08 4.36
N LEU A 88 15.65 -1.77 4.84
CA LEU A 88 16.49 -0.73 4.23
C LEU A 88 16.94 -1.10 2.82
N ILE A 89 17.33 -2.36 2.60
CA ILE A 89 17.67 -2.86 1.26
C ILE A 89 16.48 -2.74 0.33
N SER A 90 15.28 -3.13 0.77
CA SER A 90 14.05 -3.03 -0.02
C SER A 90 13.75 -1.59 -0.44
N GLN A 91 13.84 -0.62 0.48
CA GLN A 91 13.66 0.80 0.15
C GLN A 91 14.68 1.29 -0.87
N ASN A 92 15.95 0.91 -0.70
CA ASN A 92 17.01 1.31 -1.61
C ASN A 92 16.82 0.72 -3.01
N LEU A 93 16.52 -0.58 -3.10
CA LEU A 93 16.24 -1.27 -4.37
C LEU A 93 15.01 -0.68 -5.07
N TYR A 94 13.96 -0.33 -4.33
CA TYR A 94 12.78 0.32 -4.90
C TYR A 94 13.12 1.68 -5.52
N SER A 95 13.88 2.52 -4.80
CA SER A 95 14.33 3.81 -5.31
C SER A 95 15.25 3.67 -6.53
N GLN A 96 16.13 2.66 -6.54
CA GLN A 96 16.97 2.36 -7.71
C GLN A 96 16.12 1.95 -8.92
N ALA A 97 15.11 1.09 -8.72
CA ALA A 97 14.21 0.66 -9.79
C ALA A 97 13.40 1.82 -10.36
N GLU A 98 12.90 2.72 -9.51
CA GLU A 98 12.21 3.95 -9.94
C GLU A 98 13.13 4.85 -10.77
N LYS A 99 14.37 5.08 -10.30
CA LYS A 99 15.35 5.88 -11.03
C LYS A 99 15.69 5.26 -12.39
N LEU A 100 15.91 3.95 -12.44
CA LEU A 100 16.18 3.22 -13.68
C LEU A 100 15.01 3.36 -14.66
N LEU A 101 13.78 3.20 -14.20
CA LEU A 101 12.58 3.36 -15.04
C LEU A 101 12.50 4.79 -15.62
N LEU A 102 12.73 5.81 -14.79
CA LEU A 102 12.72 7.20 -15.24
C LEU A 102 13.85 7.51 -16.23
N GLU A 103 15.04 6.91 -16.06
CA GLU A 103 16.16 7.02 -17.00
C GLU A 103 15.81 6.40 -18.36
N GLU A 104 15.29 5.17 -18.38
CA GLU A 104 14.90 4.48 -19.61
C GLU A 104 13.78 5.21 -20.38
N LEU A 105 12.85 5.81 -19.66
CA LEU A 105 11.78 6.64 -20.23
C LEU A 105 12.25 8.04 -20.66
N GLY A 106 13.47 8.46 -20.32
CA GLY A 106 13.96 9.83 -20.58
C GLY A 106 13.22 10.89 -19.76
N LEU A 107 12.76 10.51 -18.57
CA LEU A 107 11.97 11.31 -17.64
C LEU A 107 12.69 11.69 -16.34
N LYS A 108 13.94 11.24 -16.13
CA LYS A 108 14.72 11.54 -14.91
C LYS A 108 14.78 13.03 -14.58
N ASP A 109 15.06 13.86 -15.59
CA ASP A 109 15.17 15.31 -15.48
C ASP A 109 13.95 16.02 -16.10
N PHE A 110 12.80 15.33 -16.15
CA PHE A 110 11.57 15.92 -16.67
C PHE A 110 11.00 16.92 -15.67
N GLU A 111 11.16 18.20 -15.99
CA GLU A 111 10.50 19.26 -15.24
C GLU A 111 9.08 19.47 -15.76
N VAL A 112 8.13 19.49 -14.82
CA VAL A 112 6.74 19.81 -15.11
C VAL A 112 6.64 21.31 -15.31
N GLU A 113 6.33 21.74 -16.53
CA GLU A 113 6.00 23.14 -16.79
C GLU A 113 4.66 23.49 -16.12
N ASP A 114 4.73 24.31 -15.08
CA ASP A 114 3.57 24.84 -14.35
C ASP A 114 3.38 26.32 -14.68
N ASN A 115 3.05 26.58 -15.95
CA ASN A 115 2.79 27.93 -16.43
C ASN A 115 1.46 28.44 -15.85
N LEU A 116 1.43 29.70 -15.42
CA LEU A 116 0.21 30.35 -14.87
C LEU A 116 -0.96 30.38 -15.86
N SER A 117 -0.69 30.32 -17.16
CA SER A 117 -1.69 30.27 -18.22
C SER A 117 -1.13 29.59 -19.48
N TYR A 118 -2.03 29.12 -20.34
CA TYR A 118 -1.71 28.53 -21.64
C TYR A 118 -2.88 28.78 -22.61
N ILE A 119 -2.60 28.65 -23.90
CA ILE A 119 -3.56 28.86 -24.98
C ILE A 119 -3.79 27.53 -25.67
N VAL A 120 -5.05 27.21 -25.95
CA VAL A 120 -5.48 25.98 -26.63
C VAL A 120 -6.36 26.36 -27.80
N ASN A 121 -6.18 25.72 -28.96
CA ASN A 121 -7.01 26.01 -30.12
C ASN A 121 -8.40 25.36 -29.99
N LEU A 122 -9.43 26.05 -30.52
CA LEU A 122 -10.79 25.50 -30.55
C LEU A 122 -10.89 24.16 -31.28
N SER A 123 -10.02 23.90 -32.26
CA SER A 123 -9.94 22.61 -32.96
C SER A 123 -9.54 21.46 -32.03
N GLU A 124 -8.64 21.71 -31.08
CA GLU A 124 -8.16 20.70 -30.12
C GLU A 124 -9.25 20.37 -29.10
N VAL A 125 -9.93 21.40 -28.60
CA VAL A 125 -11.14 21.29 -27.75
C VAL A 125 -12.22 20.44 -28.42
N LYS A 126 -12.52 20.72 -29.70
CA LYS A 126 -13.48 19.94 -30.49
C LYS A 126 -13.04 18.50 -30.69
N SER A 127 -11.76 18.27 -30.96
CA SER A 127 -11.23 16.93 -31.20
C SER A 127 -11.26 16.06 -29.94
N ALA A 128 -10.90 16.64 -28.79
CA ALA A 128 -10.94 15.97 -27.49
C ALA A 128 -12.36 15.81 -26.93
N HIS A 129 -13.35 16.54 -27.48
CA HIS A 129 -14.72 16.62 -26.94
C HIS A 129 -14.73 17.10 -25.47
N ARG A 130 -13.79 17.98 -25.13
CA ARG A 130 -13.52 18.49 -23.78
C ARG A 130 -13.10 19.94 -23.84
N ALA A 131 -13.53 20.73 -22.87
CA ALA A 131 -13.18 22.15 -22.76
C ALA A 131 -12.64 22.52 -21.36
N ASP A 132 -12.44 21.53 -20.49
CA ASP A 132 -11.84 21.70 -19.17
C ASP A 132 -10.35 22.02 -19.27
N ALA A 133 -9.91 23.04 -18.55
CA ALA A 133 -8.54 23.54 -18.62
C ALA A 133 -7.55 22.45 -18.23
N GLU A 134 -7.81 21.71 -17.17
CA GLU A 134 -6.94 20.67 -16.60
C GLU A 134 -6.48 19.65 -17.64
N TYR A 135 -7.36 19.25 -18.56
CA TYR A 135 -7.03 18.29 -19.61
C TYR A 135 -5.95 18.81 -20.57
N PHE A 136 -5.95 20.11 -20.87
CA PHE A 136 -5.06 20.73 -21.86
C PHE A 136 -3.80 21.36 -21.25
N GLN A 137 -3.45 21.05 -20.01
CA GLN A 137 -2.21 21.57 -19.43
C GLN A 137 -0.99 21.08 -20.26
N PRO A 138 -0.07 21.97 -20.68
CA PRO A 138 1.05 21.62 -21.57
C PRO A 138 1.92 20.46 -21.06
N LYS A 139 2.02 20.28 -19.74
CA LYS A 139 2.75 19.17 -19.13
C LYS A 139 2.29 17.79 -19.59
N TYR A 140 1.00 17.61 -19.85
CA TYR A 140 0.46 16.31 -20.27
C TYR A 140 0.82 15.99 -21.72
N GLU A 141 0.78 16.99 -22.60
CA GLU A 141 1.18 16.83 -24.00
C GLU A 141 2.65 16.42 -24.11
N LYS A 142 3.55 17.17 -23.45
CA LYS A 142 4.99 16.86 -23.44
C LYS A 142 5.28 15.47 -22.88
N LEU A 143 4.58 15.07 -21.82
CA LEU A 143 4.70 13.74 -21.25
C LEU A 143 4.26 12.66 -22.24
N ILE A 144 3.11 12.84 -22.89
CA ILE A 144 2.58 11.90 -23.89
C ILE A 144 3.52 11.78 -25.09
N GLU A 145 4.09 12.88 -25.58
CA GLU A 145 5.08 12.88 -26.67
C GLU A 145 6.32 12.05 -26.31
N LYS A 146 6.87 12.27 -25.11
CA LYS A 146 8.00 11.47 -24.62
C LYS A 146 7.66 9.98 -24.55
N ILE A 147 6.49 9.62 -24.02
CA ILE A 147 6.05 8.22 -23.95
C ILE A 147 5.89 7.64 -25.36
N LYS A 148 5.23 8.36 -26.28
CA LYS A 148 5.03 7.92 -27.67
C LYS A 148 6.33 7.71 -28.42
N SER A 149 7.38 8.47 -28.10
CA SER A 149 8.71 8.27 -28.68
C SER A 149 9.34 6.92 -28.31
N LYS A 150 8.83 6.23 -27.28
CA LYS A 150 9.34 4.97 -26.74
C LYS A 150 8.44 3.80 -27.13
N ASN A 151 8.46 3.39 -28.40
CA ASN A 151 7.74 2.22 -28.97
C ASN A 151 6.41 1.87 -28.26
N ALA A 152 5.60 2.90 -27.98
CA ALA A 152 4.44 2.76 -27.13
C ALA A 152 3.32 2.04 -27.87
N ARG A 153 2.59 1.19 -27.16
CA ARG A 153 1.41 0.49 -27.68
C ARG A 153 0.17 0.91 -26.93
N ILE A 154 -0.98 0.77 -27.56
CA ILE A 154 -2.25 1.05 -26.91
C ILE A 154 -2.54 -0.08 -25.92
N LEU A 155 -2.92 0.26 -24.68
CA LEU A 155 -3.15 -0.75 -23.63
C LEU A 155 -4.11 -1.86 -24.07
N GLY A 156 -5.18 -1.51 -24.78
CA GLY A 156 -6.17 -2.46 -25.31
C GLY A 156 -5.60 -3.49 -26.32
N GLU A 157 -4.44 -3.22 -26.92
CA GLU A 157 -3.71 -4.18 -27.77
C GLU A 157 -3.00 -5.24 -26.92
N LEU A 158 -2.57 -4.87 -25.71
CA LEU A 158 -1.77 -5.70 -24.81
C LEU A 158 -2.60 -6.53 -23.83
N VAL A 159 -3.78 -6.04 -23.43
CA VAL A 159 -4.60 -6.68 -22.39
C VAL A 159 -6.02 -6.99 -22.83
N SER A 160 -6.59 -8.02 -22.24
CA SER A 160 -8.04 -8.22 -22.13
C SER A 160 -8.53 -7.66 -20.80
N MET A 161 -9.73 -7.10 -20.78
CA MET A 161 -10.29 -6.45 -19.60
C MET A 161 -11.60 -7.14 -19.18
N LYS A 162 -11.76 -7.37 -17.88
CA LYS A 162 -13.02 -7.76 -17.25
C LYS A 162 -13.35 -6.79 -16.12
N LYS A 163 -14.61 -6.37 -16.03
CA LYS A 163 -15.10 -5.57 -14.90
C LYS A 163 -15.53 -6.50 -13.76
N GLY A 164 -15.30 -6.08 -12.51
CA GLY A 164 -15.91 -6.72 -11.35
C GLY A 164 -17.44 -6.54 -11.29
N ILE A 165 -18.04 -6.90 -10.17
CA ILE A 165 -19.50 -6.85 -9.95
C ILE A 165 -19.87 -6.07 -8.70
N GLU A 166 -21.02 -5.39 -8.72
CA GLU A 166 -21.61 -4.77 -7.55
C GLU A 166 -22.85 -5.56 -7.16
N PRO A 167 -22.78 -6.40 -6.12
CA PRO A 167 -23.88 -7.28 -5.78
C PRO A 167 -24.90 -6.63 -4.82
N GLY A 168 -24.64 -5.38 -4.37
CA GLY A 168 -25.49 -4.62 -3.43
C GLY A 168 -24.86 -4.54 -2.04
N SER A 169 -25.08 -3.44 -1.31
CA SER A 169 -24.50 -3.28 0.04
C SER A 169 -25.23 -4.07 1.13
N GLU A 170 -26.50 -4.36 0.89
CA GLU A 170 -27.45 -5.05 1.77
C GLU A 170 -27.12 -6.54 1.96
N ILE A 171 -26.30 -7.11 1.10
CA ILE A 171 -25.89 -8.52 1.14
C ILE A 171 -24.49 -8.71 1.76
N TYR A 172 -23.82 -7.62 2.16
CA TYR A 172 -22.53 -7.72 2.83
C TYR A 172 -22.68 -8.35 4.21
N GLN A 173 -21.75 -9.23 4.53
CA GLN A 173 -21.67 -9.94 5.79
C GLN A 173 -20.36 -9.59 6.51
N ASP A 174 -20.34 -9.82 7.82
CA ASP A 174 -19.15 -9.65 8.66
C ASP A 174 -18.22 -10.88 8.64
N GLU A 175 -18.69 -11.99 8.06
CA GLU A 175 -17.93 -13.22 7.85
C GLU A 175 -18.26 -13.87 6.50
N GLY A 176 -17.38 -14.74 6.00
CA GLY A 176 -17.57 -15.47 4.73
C GLY A 176 -16.42 -15.28 3.75
N LYS A 177 -16.74 -15.15 2.46
CA LYS A 177 -15.74 -15.01 1.38
C LYS A 177 -15.51 -13.55 1.02
N LEU A 178 -14.24 -13.18 0.83
CA LEU A 178 -13.83 -11.79 0.70
C LEU A 178 -14.51 -11.09 -0.49
N PHE A 179 -15.07 -9.92 -0.23
CA PHE A 179 -15.49 -8.96 -1.25
C PHE A 179 -14.45 -7.84 -1.36
N ILE A 180 -13.71 -7.84 -2.47
CA ILE A 180 -12.57 -6.95 -2.70
C ILE A 180 -13.09 -5.62 -3.24
N ARG A 181 -13.22 -4.65 -2.34
CA ARG A 181 -13.64 -3.28 -2.65
C ARG A 181 -12.45 -2.44 -3.10
N VAL A 182 -12.72 -1.29 -3.70
CA VAL A 182 -11.67 -0.30 -4.05
C VAL A 182 -10.81 0.03 -2.82
N SER A 183 -11.44 0.22 -1.65
CA SER A 183 -10.75 0.50 -0.39
C SER A 183 -9.92 -0.66 0.14
N SER A 184 -10.11 -1.87 -0.38
CA SER A 184 -9.35 -3.06 0.01
C SER A 184 -8.05 -3.21 -0.80
N LEU A 185 -7.83 -2.40 -1.84
CA LEU A 185 -6.70 -2.55 -2.75
C LEU A 185 -5.68 -1.42 -2.58
N SER A 186 -4.41 -1.79 -2.45
CA SER A 186 -3.26 -0.89 -2.48
C SER A 186 -2.24 -1.31 -3.53
N LYS A 187 -1.23 -0.47 -3.77
CA LYS A 187 -0.07 -0.82 -4.62
C LYS A 187 0.72 -2.05 -4.12
N ASN A 188 0.59 -2.38 -2.83
CA ASN A 188 1.31 -3.48 -2.20
C ASN A 188 0.48 -4.78 -2.17
N GLY A 189 -0.82 -4.71 -2.44
CA GLY A 189 -1.74 -5.84 -2.37
C GLY A 189 -3.03 -5.50 -1.66
N LEU A 190 -3.70 -6.53 -1.15
CA LEU A 190 -4.94 -6.36 -0.40
C LEU A 190 -4.64 -5.90 1.03
N GLU A 191 -5.33 -4.85 1.44
CA GLU A 191 -5.26 -4.33 2.81
C GLU A 191 -6.34 -4.99 3.66
N ASP A 192 -5.93 -5.41 4.86
CA ASP A 192 -6.85 -5.98 5.85
C ASP A 192 -7.51 -4.87 6.68
N LYS A 193 -8.38 -4.09 6.02
CA LYS A 193 -9.11 -2.99 6.65
C LYS A 193 -10.54 -2.94 6.16
N ASP A 194 -11.47 -2.85 7.11
CA ASP A 194 -12.91 -2.75 6.86
C ASP A 194 -13.39 -3.83 5.86
N GLN A 195 -12.88 -5.06 6.01
CA GLN A 195 -13.22 -6.14 5.09
C GLN A 195 -14.73 -6.38 5.08
N LYS A 196 -15.24 -6.68 3.89
CA LYS A 196 -16.63 -7.09 3.70
C LYS A 196 -16.63 -8.45 3.04
N TYR A 197 -17.61 -9.27 3.41
CA TYR A 197 -17.69 -10.64 2.97
C TYR A 197 -19.03 -10.89 2.27
N LEU A 198 -19.04 -11.92 1.43
CA LEU A 198 -20.21 -12.49 0.80
C LEU A 198 -20.43 -13.90 1.35
N SER A 199 -21.68 -14.35 1.33
CA SER A 199 -22.00 -15.75 1.63
C SER A 199 -21.27 -16.70 0.69
N ASP A 200 -20.96 -17.90 1.19
CA ASP A 200 -20.35 -18.96 0.39
C ASP A 200 -21.17 -19.29 -0.86
N GLU A 201 -22.50 -19.34 -0.74
CA GLU A 201 -23.39 -19.65 -1.87
C GLU A 201 -23.25 -18.62 -2.99
N LEU A 202 -23.25 -17.33 -2.65
CA LEU A 202 -23.10 -16.26 -3.64
C LEU A 202 -21.69 -16.27 -4.25
N TYR A 203 -20.66 -16.46 -3.42
CA TYR A 203 -19.29 -16.60 -3.89
C TYR A 203 -19.16 -17.76 -4.90
N GLN A 204 -19.72 -18.95 -4.62
CA GLN A 204 -19.65 -20.08 -5.56
C GLN A 204 -20.31 -19.78 -6.91
N LYS A 205 -21.40 -19.00 -6.92
CA LYS A 205 -22.06 -18.55 -8.16
C LYS A 205 -21.20 -17.54 -8.94
N LEU A 206 -20.47 -16.66 -8.24
CA LEU A 206 -19.74 -15.54 -8.86
C LEU A 206 -18.28 -15.86 -9.21
N LYS A 207 -17.62 -16.77 -8.47
CA LYS A 207 -16.16 -16.98 -8.54
C LYS A 207 -15.65 -17.28 -9.95
N LYS A 208 -16.44 -17.99 -10.76
CA LYS A 208 -16.06 -18.34 -12.14
C LYS A 208 -15.74 -17.10 -12.99
N ASN A 209 -16.47 -16.02 -12.79
CA ASN A 209 -16.38 -14.82 -13.62
C ASN A 209 -15.65 -13.67 -12.92
N TYR A 210 -15.74 -13.58 -11.59
CA TYR A 210 -15.33 -12.38 -10.84
C TYR A 210 -14.22 -12.61 -9.82
N GLU A 211 -13.74 -13.85 -9.65
CA GLU A 211 -12.53 -14.08 -8.84
C GLU A 211 -11.27 -13.73 -9.64
N PRO A 212 -10.39 -12.86 -9.10
CA PRO A 212 -9.14 -12.49 -9.74
C PRO A 212 -8.20 -13.71 -9.85
N LYS A 213 -7.40 -13.73 -10.90
CA LYS A 213 -6.44 -14.82 -11.17
C LYS A 213 -5.02 -14.31 -11.07
N VAL A 214 -4.10 -15.21 -10.71
CA VAL A 214 -2.65 -14.93 -10.74
C VAL A 214 -2.27 -14.37 -12.11
N ASP A 215 -1.37 -13.41 -12.10
CA ASP A 215 -0.90 -12.62 -13.25
C ASP A 215 -1.93 -11.64 -13.86
N GLU A 216 -3.13 -11.52 -13.29
CA GLU A 216 -4.01 -10.39 -13.61
C GLU A 216 -3.56 -9.12 -12.87
N ILE A 217 -3.83 -7.97 -13.49
CA ILE A 217 -3.65 -6.65 -12.88
C ILE A 217 -5.02 -6.16 -12.41
N LEU A 218 -5.14 -5.88 -11.13
CA LEU A 218 -6.29 -5.19 -10.55
C LEU A 218 -6.04 -3.69 -10.66
N LEU A 219 -6.94 -2.97 -11.32
CA LEU A 219 -6.85 -1.53 -11.54
C LEU A 219 -8.12 -0.85 -11.01
N THR A 220 -7.99 0.03 -10.03
CA THR A 220 -9.12 0.81 -9.51
C THR A 220 -9.56 1.86 -10.53
N LYS A 221 -10.87 2.01 -10.70
CA LYS A 221 -11.47 3.04 -11.58
C LYS A 221 -12.44 3.98 -10.87
N ASP A 222 -12.98 3.59 -9.72
CA ASP A 222 -13.95 4.38 -8.96
C ASP A 222 -13.32 4.84 -7.64
N ALA A 223 -13.79 5.97 -7.09
CA ALA A 223 -13.33 6.62 -5.85
C ALA A 223 -11.84 7.05 -5.83
N THR A 224 -10.91 6.10 -5.90
CA THR A 224 -9.46 6.32 -5.94
C THR A 224 -8.88 5.70 -7.22
N PRO A 225 -9.13 6.29 -8.40
CA PRO A 225 -8.71 5.73 -9.68
C PRO A 225 -7.17 5.67 -9.81
N GLY A 226 -6.67 4.64 -10.48
CA GLY A 226 -5.26 4.53 -10.86
C GLY A 226 -4.37 3.72 -9.92
N THR A 227 -4.93 3.09 -8.88
CA THR A 227 -4.19 2.10 -8.08
C THR A 227 -4.15 0.78 -8.84
N ALA A 228 -2.93 0.31 -9.12
CA ALA A 228 -2.68 -0.93 -9.86
C ALA A 228 -1.93 -1.94 -8.96
N TYR A 229 -2.34 -3.20 -9.03
CA TYR A 229 -1.70 -4.31 -8.32
C TYR A 229 -1.69 -5.57 -9.19
N VAL A 230 -0.54 -6.22 -9.30
CA VAL A 230 -0.41 -7.52 -9.97
C VAL A 230 -0.72 -8.62 -8.96
N VAL A 231 -1.66 -9.51 -9.29
CA VAL A 231 -2.04 -10.64 -8.44
C VAL A 231 -0.92 -11.67 -8.45
N LYS A 232 -0.16 -11.76 -7.36
CA LYS A 232 1.01 -12.65 -7.23
C LYS A 232 0.66 -14.05 -6.75
N GLU A 233 -0.39 -14.15 -5.94
CA GLU A 233 -0.83 -15.39 -5.30
C GLU A 233 -2.33 -15.56 -5.51
N PRO A 234 -2.86 -16.80 -5.45
CA PRO A 234 -4.30 -17.02 -5.53
C PRO A 234 -5.06 -16.25 -4.43
N ILE A 235 -6.04 -15.44 -4.84
CA ILE A 235 -6.90 -14.69 -3.93
C ILE A 235 -8.29 -15.29 -3.98
N GLU A 236 -8.77 -15.78 -2.84
CA GLU A 236 -10.14 -16.25 -2.70
C GLU A 236 -11.07 -15.08 -2.40
N GLY A 237 -11.72 -14.54 -3.44
CA GLY A 237 -12.63 -13.41 -3.27
C GLY A 237 -13.22 -12.88 -4.57
N ILE A 238 -14.22 -12.01 -4.47
CA ILE A 238 -14.90 -11.40 -5.62
C ILE A 238 -14.50 -9.93 -5.71
N VAL A 239 -14.05 -9.47 -6.89
CA VAL A 239 -13.77 -8.04 -7.10
C VAL A 239 -15.04 -7.22 -7.35
N SER A 240 -15.08 -6.07 -6.68
CA SER A 240 -16.10 -5.04 -6.85
C SER A 240 -16.11 -4.43 -8.25
N SER A 241 -17.24 -3.84 -8.62
CA SER A 241 -17.44 -3.21 -9.93
C SER A 241 -16.51 -2.02 -10.20
N GLY A 242 -15.96 -1.41 -9.14
CA GLY A 242 -14.98 -0.33 -9.18
C GLY A 242 -13.54 -0.78 -9.46
N ILE A 243 -13.32 -2.08 -9.65
CA ILE A 243 -12.02 -2.66 -10.00
C ILE A 243 -12.11 -3.33 -11.38
N LEU A 244 -11.16 -2.99 -12.24
CA LEU A 244 -10.92 -3.65 -13.52
C LEU A 244 -9.88 -4.75 -13.32
N ARG A 245 -10.11 -5.89 -13.96
CA ARG A 245 -9.15 -6.99 -14.07
C ARG A 245 -8.58 -6.98 -15.48
N LEU A 246 -7.30 -6.72 -15.59
CA LEU A 246 -6.57 -6.72 -16.85
C LEU A 246 -5.72 -7.98 -16.91
N LYS A 247 -5.84 -8.73 -18.01
CA LYS A 247 -5.00 -9.89 -18.27
C LYS A 247 -4.22 -9.66 -19.54
N LEU A 248 -2.90 -9.79 -19.48
CA LEU A 248 -2.05 -9.73 -20.67
C LEU A 248 -2.52 -10.76 -21.70
N LYS A 249 -2.65 -10.32 -22.95
CA LYS A 249 -2.85 -11.20 -24.09
C LYS A 249 -1.53 -11.90 -24.33
N ASN A 250 -1.56 -13.22 -24.45
CA ASN A 250 -0.38 -13.94 -24.91
C ASN A 250 -0.02 -13.41 -26.29
N GLU A 251 1.25 -13.05 -26.49
CA GLU A 251 1.74 -12.69 -27.81
C GLU A 251 1.49 -13.87 -28.76
N LYS A 252 0.95 -13.57 -29.95
CA LYS A 252 0.90 -14.53 -31.06
C LYS A 252 2.25 -14.61 -31.72
#